data_AF-A0A954LRW8-F1
#
_entry.id   AF-A0A954LRW8-F1
#
_cell.length_a   1.000
_cell.length_b   1.000
_cell.length_c   1.000
_cell.angle_alpha   90.00
_cell.angle_beta   90.00
_cell.angle_gamma   90.00
#
_symmetry.space_group_name_H-M   'P 1'
#
loop_
_entity.id
_entity.type
_entity.pdbx_description
1 polymer ?
#
loop_
_entity_poly.entity_id
_entity_poly.type
_entity_poly.pdbx_seq_one_letter_code
_entity_poly.pdbx_strand_id
1 'polypeptide(L)'
;MAKAVSQMSVAELEKALSAKREKVDALLTERDQILRELDKVEGKIRDLGGNLSGRRAQGRRGPRAKNEKPLWGYVEDILGRSKRGVTIEELEKKVLASGYKTNSNNFRNVIYQCLYHAEQVSHDSSTGRYVLEG
;
A
#
# COMPACT_ATOMS: atom_id res chain seq x y z
N MET A 1 22.36 34.46 13.29
CA MET A 1 21.47 33.62 14.11
C MET A 1 20.21 34.41 14.39
N ALA A 2 19.01 33.84 14.18
CA ALA A 2 17.76 34.53 14.46
C ALA A 2 17.62 34.78 15.97
N LYS A 3 17.25 36.00 16.39
CA LYS A 3 16.92 36.30 17.80
C LYS A 3 15.78 35.41 18.26
N ALA A 4 15.85 34.92 19.50
CA ALA A 4 14.75 34.19 20.11
C ALA A 4 13.51 35.10 20.19
N VAL A 5 12.32 34.53 19.94
CA VAL A 5 11.03 35.25 19.90
C VAL A 5 10.77 36.06 21.19
N SER A 6 11.27 35.57 22.32
CA SER A 6 11.19 36.21 23.64
C SER A 6 12.09 37.45 23.81
N GLN A 7 12.99 37.72 22.86
CA GLN A 7 13.93 38.86 22.88
C GLN A 7 13.68 39.86 21.75
N MET A 8 12.62 39.67 20.96
CA MET A 8 12.26 40.56 19.86
C MET A 8 11.29 41.65 20.35
N SER A 9 11.43 42.87 19.83
CA SER A 9 10.45 43.92 20.08
C SER A 9 9.11 43.62 19.38
N VAL A 10 8.02 44.24 19.84
CA VAL A 10 6.69 44.09 19.21
C VAL A 10 6.73 44.41 17.72
N ALA A 11 7.44 45.47 17.31
CA ALA A 11 7.62 45.83 15.91
C ALA A 11 8.41 44.78 15.10
N GLU A 12 9.43 44.16 15.72
CA GLU A 12 10.19 43.06 15.10
C GLU A 12 9.32 41.80 14.95
N LEU A 13 8.43 41.52 15.91
CA LEU A 13 7.48 40.41 15.85
C LEU A 13 6.42 40.61 14.77
N GLU A 14 5.86 41.83 14.64
CA GLU A 14 4.91 42.17 13.58
C GLU A 14 5.52 41.99 12.19
N LYS A 15 6.77 42.44 12.00
CA LYS A 15 7.52 42.25 10.75
C LYS A 15 7.82 40.77 10.47
N ALA A 16 8.14 39.98 11.49
CA ALA A 16 8.36 38.55 11.32
C ALA A 16 7.04 37.81 10.98
N LEU A 17 5.92 38.26 11.55
CA LEU A 17 4.60 37.70 11.28
C LEU A 17 4.13 38.03 9.85
N SER A 18 4.35 39.27 9.38
CA SER A 18 4.01 39.66 8.01
C SER A 18 4.80 38.85 6.98
N ALA A 19 6.12 38.69 7.18
CA ALA A 19 6.95 37.87 6.30
C ALA A 19 6.51 36.39 6.26
N LYS A 20 6.05 35.84 7.39
CA LYS A 20 5.49 34.48 7.42
C LYS A 20 4.17 34.38 6.66
N ARG A 21 3.29 35.37 6.78
CA ARG A 21 2.01 35.42 6.04
C ARG A 21 2.25 35.48 4.54
N GLU A 22 3.12 36.37 4.08
CA GLU A 22 3.50 36.48 2.66
C GLU A 22 4.04 35.16 2.11
N LYS A 23 4.86 34.45 2.90
CA LYS A 23 5.38 33.14 2.51
C LYS A 23 4.28 32.08 2.41
N VAL A 24 3.29 32.11 3.30
CA VAL A 24 2.13 31.21 3.22
C VAL A 24 1.31 31.51 1.97
N ASP A 25 1.06 32.78 1.67
CA ASP A 25 0.30 33.18 0.48
C ASP A 25 1.01 32.79 -0.83
N ALA A 26 2.34 32.92 -0.86
CA ALA A 26 3.16 32.44 -1.98
C ALA A 26 3.04 30.92 -2.17
N LEU A 27 3.15 30.15 -1.08
CA LEU A 27 3.01 28.68 -1.12
C LEU A 27 1.60 28.23 -1.51
N LEU A 28 0.56 28.94 -1.08
CA LEU A 28 -0.82 28.65 -1.50
C LEU A 28 -1.00 28.90 -3.01
N THR A 29 -0.44 29.99 -3.51
CA THR A 29 -0.46 30.30 -4.95
C THR A 29 0.28 29.24 -5.76
N GLU A 30 1.47 28.84 -5.30
CA GLU A 30 2.26 27.77 -5.92
C GLU A 30 1.52 26.43 -5.92
N ARG A 31 0.90 26.07 -4.78
CA ARG A 31 0.05 24.88 -4.66
C ARG A 31 -1.06 24.90 -5.71
N ASP A 32 -1.78 26.01 -5.85
CA ASP A 32 -2.90 26.11 -6.78
C ASP A 32 -2.45 26.06 -8.24
N GLN A 33 -1.27 26.61 -8.55
CA GLN A 33 -0.66 26.47 -9.88
C GLN A 33 -0.31 25.02 -10.19
N ILE A 34 0.37 24.32 -9.27
CA ILE A 34 0.74 22.91 -9.43
C ILE A 34 -0.51 22.03 -9.60
N LEU A 35 -1.58 22.30 -8.85
CA LEU A 35 -2.84 21.57 -9.00
C LEU A 35 -3.42 21.72 -10.41
N ARG A 36 -3.45 22.94 -10.96
CA ARG A 36 -3.91 23.18 -12.33
C ARG A 36 -3.05 22.48 -13.38
N GLU A 37 -1.74 22.48 -13.20
CA GLU A 37 -0.82 21.79 -14.11
C GLU A 37 -1.02 20.28 -14.05
N LEU A 38 -1.22 19.74 -12.86
CA LEU A 38 -1.47 18.33 -12.66
C LEU A 38 -2.82 17.92 -13.28
N ASP A 39 -3.87 18.73 -13.15
CA ASP A 39 -5.15 18.48 -13.81
C ASP A 39 -5.02 18.45 -15.35
N LYS A 40 -4.15 19.30 -15.92
CA LYS A 40 -3.86 19.27 -17.37
C LYS A 40 -3.14 17.97 -17.77
N VAL A 41 -2.15 17.53 -16.99
CA VAL A 41 -1.44 16.28 -17.25
C VAL A 41 -2.38 15.08 -17.12
N GLU A 42 -3.24 15.08 -16.10
CA GLU A 42 -4.26 14.06 -15.90
C GLU A 42 -5.26 14.00 -17.07
N GLY A 43 -5.69 15.15 -17.58
CA GLY A 43 -6.50 15.22 -18.80
C GLY A 43 -5.84 14.49 -19.98
N LYS A 44 -4.56 14.79 -20.24
CA LYS A 44 -3.80 14.14 -21.32
C LYS A 44 -3.65 12.64 -21.12
N ILE A 45 -3.42 12.19 -19.88
CA ILE A 45 -3.34 10.75 -19.57
C ILE A 45 -4.69 10.08 -19.88
N ARG A 46 -5.80 10.72 -19.51
CA ARG A 46 -7.15 10.19 -19.77
C ARG A 46 -7.45 10.11 -21.27
N ASP A 47 -7.10 11.14 -22.03
CA ASP A 47 -7.31 11.19 -23.48
C ASP A 47 -6.53 10.07 -24.21
N LEU A 48 -5.36 9.71 -23.68
CA LEU A 48 -4.55 8.60 -24.17
C LEU A 48 -5.01 7.21 -23.67
N GLY A 49 -6.16 7.13 -22.98
CA GLY A 49 -6.70 5.88 -22.44
C GLY A 49 -5.98 5.36 -21.19
N GLY A 50 -5.13 6.18 -20.58
CA GLY A 50 -4.43 5.87 -19.34
C GLY A 50 -5.37 5.92 -18.13
N ASN A 51 -5.32 4.88 -17.30
CA ASN A 51 -6.12 4.81 -16.08
C ASN A 51 -5.40 5.55 -14.94
N LEU A 52 -5.94 6.69 -14.50
CA LEU A 52 -5.43 7.54 -13.41
C LEU A 52 -5.67 6.91 -12.03
N SER A 53 -5.12 5.73 -11.80
CA SER A 53 -5.29 4.95 -10.57
C SER A 53 -4.60 5.54 -9.32
N GLY A 54 -3.93 6.70 -9.45
CA GLY A 54 -3.11 7.29 -8.38
C GLY A 54 -3.79 8.37 -7.52
N ARG A 55 -4.89 8.99 -7.96
CA ARG A 55 -5.53 10.09 -7.20
C ARG A 55 -6.93 9.72 -6.74
N ARG A 56 -6.98 9.31 -5.47
CA ARG A 56 -8.17 9.12 -4.62
C ARG A 56 -9.10 7.96 -5.01
N ALA A 57 -8.71 6.77 -4.58
CA ALA A 57 -9.65 5.82 -3.98
C ALA A 57 -9.27 5.55 -2.52
N GLN A 58 -8.97 6.60 -1.75
CA GLN A 58 -9.08 6.50 -0.29
C GLN A 58 -10.56 6.50 0.04
N GLY A 59 -11.20 5.32 0.03
CA GLY A 59 -12.61 5.21 0.39
C GLY A 59 -13.40 4.24 -0.47
N ARG A 60 -13.08 2.95 -0.30
CA ARG A 60 -13.94 1.76 -0.39
C ARG A 60 -13.06 0.61 -0.89
N ARG A 61 -12.18 0.12 0.00
CA ARG A 61 -11.93 -1.32 -0.03
C ARG A 61 -13.30 -1.94 0.15
N GLY A 62 -13.83 -2.58 -0.90
CA GLY A 62 -15.08 -3.33 -0.82
C GLY A 62 -15.04 -4.26 0.40
N PRO A 63 -16.19 -4.69 0.92
CA PRO A 63 -16.23 -5.57 2.08
C PRO A 63 -15.25 -6.72 1.88
N ARG A 64 -14.33 -6.89 2.83
CA ARG A 64 -13.36 -7.98 2.81
C ARG A 64 -14.16 -9.29 2.73
N ALA A 65 -13.75 -10.19 1.86
CA ALA A 65 -14.35 -11.51 1.77
C ALA A 65 -14.35 -12.16 3.17
N LYS A 66 -15.52 -12.61 3.62
CA LYS A 66 -15.67 -13.29 4.91
C LYS A 66 -15.30 -14.76 4.71
N ASN A 67 -14.25 -15.20 5.38
CA ASN A 67 -13.76 -16.58 5.39
C ASN A 67 -13.83 -17.11 6.82
N GLU A 68 -13.97 -18.42 6.98
CA GLU A 68 -14.07 -19.08 8.30
C GLU A 68 -12.75 -19.01 9.07
N LYS A 69 -11.63 -19.13 8.34
CA LYS A 69 -10.26 -19.02 8.88
C LYS A 69 -9.47 -17.90 8.16
N PRO A 70 -8.41 -17.36 8.78
CA PRO A 70 -7.46 -16.51 8.08
C PRO A 70 -6.75 -17.30 6.96
N LEU A 71 -6.22 -16.59 5.96
CA LEU A 71 -5.48 -17.19 4.84
C LEU A 71 -4.37 -18.14 5.34
N TRP A 72 -3.64 -17.71 6.37
CA TRP A 72 -2.59 -18.50 7.00
C TRP A 72 -3.09 -19.88 7.49
N GLY A 73 -4.25 -19.94 8.15
CA GLY A 73 -4.78 -21.21 8.65
C GLY A 73 -5.11 -22.20 7.53
N TYR A 74 -5.57 -21.73 6.37
CA TYR A 74 -5.75 -22.60 5.20
C TYR A 74 -4.42 -23.06 4.61
N VAL A 75 -3.43 -22.15 4.55
CA VAL A 75 -2.08 -22.46 4.03
C VAL A 75 -1.39 -23.48 4.93
N GLU A 76 -1.46 -23.31 6.25
CA GLU A 76 -0.94 -24.23 7.25
C GLU A 76 -1.60 -25.61 7.16
N ASP A 77 -2.93 -25.69 7.07
CA ASP A 77 -3.66 -26.95 6.88
C ASP A 77 -3.20 -27.70 5.61
N ILE A 78 -2.88 -26.97 4.53
CA ILE A 78 -2.44 -27.53 3.25
C ILE A 78 -0.97 -27.97 3.30
N LEU A 79 -0.09 -27.13 3.87
CA LEU A 79 1.34 -27.40 4.00
C LEU A 79 1.60 -28.54 4.99
N GLY A 80 0.90 -28.57 6.13
CA GLY A 80 1.00 -29.63 7.13
C GLY A 80 0.55 -31.01 6.61
N ARG A 81 -0.37 -31.05 5.65
CA ARG A 81 -0.76 -32.30 4.96
C ARG A 81 0.25 -32.74 3.89
N SER A 82 1.10 -31.82 3.42
CA SER A 82 1.94 -32.02 2.24
C SER A 82 3.42 -32.08 2.63
N LYS A 83 3.89 -33.27 3.05
CA LYS A 83 5.30 -33.50 3.45
C LYS A 83 6.36 -33.24 2.36
N ARG A 84 5.96 -33.11 1.09
CA ARG A 84 6.88 -32.93 -0.07
C ARG A 84 7.01 -31.48 -0.55
N GLY A 85 6.44 -30.55 0.20
CA GLY A 85 6.31 -29.14 -0.20
C GLY A 85 5.30 -28.93 -1.33
N VAL A 86 4.83 -27.70 -1.45
CA VAL A 86 3.79 -27.32 -2.42
C VAL A 86 4.24 -26.05 -3.13
N THR A 87 4.00 -25.95 -4.44
CA THR A 87 4.28 -24.71 -5.19
C THR A 87 3.20 -23.66 -4.93
N ILE A 88 3.48 -22.39 -5.23
CA ILE A 88 2.49 -21.30 -5.08
C ILE A 88 1.23 -21.55 -5.91
N GLU A 89 1.38 -22.09 -7.11
CA GLU A 89 0.27 -22.39 -8.02
C GLU A 89 -0.62 -23.51 -7.48
N GLU A 90 -0.01 -24.53 -6.88
CA GLU A 90 -0.73 -25.61 -6.22
C GLU A 90 -1.41 -25.13 -4.93
N LEU A 91 -0.75 -24.26 -4.17
CA LEU A 91 -1.33 -23.61 -2.99
C LEU A 91 -2.56 -22.78 -3.37
N GLU A 92 -2.47 -21.96 -4.41
CA GLU A 92 -3.61 -21.19 -4.92
C GLU A 92 -4.80 -22.10 -5.22
N LYS A 93 -4.58 -23.17 -6.00
CA LYS A 93 -5.65 -24.11 -6.36
C LYS A 93 -6.25 -24.79 -5.13
N LYS A 94 -5.42 -25.26 -4.19
CA LYS A 94 -5.87 -25.94 -2.97
C LYS A 94 -6.61 -24.99 -2.02
N VAL A 95 -6.17 -23.74 -1.89
CA VAL A 95 -6.82 -22.72 -1.05
C VAL A 95 -8.16 -22.29 -1.64
N LEU A 96 -8.27 -22.15 -2.96
CA LEU A 96 -9.57 -21.89 -3.60
C LEU A 96 -10.50 -23.10 -3.49
N ALA A 97 -9.97 -24.31 -3.65
CA ALA A 97 -10.74 -25.56 -3.52
C ALA A 97 -11.23 -25.81 -2.07
N SER A 98 -10.53 -25.30 -1.06
CA SER A 98 -10.98 -25.36 0.34
C SER A 98 -12.09 -24.36 0.67
N GLY A 99 -12.53 -23.55 -0.30
CA GLY A 99 -13.62 -22.60 -0.16
C GLY A 99 -13.20 -21.19 0.25
N TYR A 100 -11.91 -20.88 0.23
CA TYR A 100 -11.43 -19.53 0.52
C TYR A 100 -11.91 -18.53 -0.53
N LYS A 101 -12.63 -17.49 -0.09
CA LYS A 101 -13.13 -16.41 -0.93
C LYS A 101 -12.11 -15.28 -0.97
N THR A 102 -11.77 -14.83 -2.16
CA THR A 102 -10.84 -13.71 -2.40
C THR A 102 -11.40 -12.78 -3.48
N ASN A 103 -11.21 -11.48 -3.29
CA ASN A 103 -11.50 -10.45 -4.29
C ASN A 103 -10.20 -9.90 -4.92
N SER A 104 -9.06 -10.53 -4.66
CA SER A 104 -7.77 -10.08 -5.17
C SER A 104 -7.57 -10.54 -6.61
N ASN A 105 -7.28 -9.60 -7.51
CA ASN A 105 -6.88 -9.90 -8.88
C ASN A 105 -5.49 -10.56 -8.97
N ASN A 106 -4.68 -10.46 -7.91
CA ASN A 106 -3.36 -11.07 -7.81
C ASN A 106 -3.25 -11.89 -6.53
N PHE A 107 -4.06 -12.95 -6.46
CA PHE A 107 -4.13 -13.79 -5.27
C PHE A 107 -2.83 -14.55 -5.00
N ARG A 108 -2.10 -14.96 -6.04
CA ARG A 108 -0.75 -15.56 -5.91
C ARG A 108 0.22 -14.67 -5.13
N ASN A 109 0.26 -13.38 -5.45
CA ASN A 109 1.13 -12.45 -4.72
C ASN A 109 0.70 -12.30 -3.25
N VAL A 110 -0.60 -12.36 -2.96
CA VAL A 110 -1.11 -12.35 -1.58
C VAL A 110 -0.67 -13.60 -0.81
N ILE A 111 -0.71 -14.77 -1.47
CA ILE A 111 -0.19 -16.03 -0.89
C ILE A 111 1.32 -15.92 -0.68
N TYR A 112 2.06 -15.43 -1.67
CA TYR A 112 3.50 -15.22 -1.56
C TYR A 112 3.85 -14.31 -0.37
N GLN A 113 3.17 -13.17 -0.22
CA GLN A 113 3.36 -12.29 0.94
C GLN A 113 3.03 -12.99 2.26
N CYS A 114 1.97 -13.80 2.28
CA CYS A 114 1.62 -14.58 3.47
C CYS A 114 2.71 -15.59 3.85
N LEU A 115 3.34 -16.24 2.87
CA LEU A 115 4.42 -17.21 3.09
C LEU A 115 5.74 -16.51 3.45
N TYR A 116 6.05 -15.39 2.79
CA TYR A 116 7.27 -14.62 3.03
C TYR A 116 7.34 -14.04 4.44
N HIS A 117 6.18 -13.68 5.01
CA HIS A 117 6.08 -13.18 6.39
C HIS A 117 5.88 -14.29 7.43
N ALA A 118 5.78 -15.55 7.02
CA ALA A 118 5.63 -16.67 7.94
C ALA A 118 7.00 -17.21 8.34
N GLU A 119 7.27 -17.21 9.65
CA GLU A 119 8.54 -17.72 10.19
C GLU A 119 8.60 -19.26 10.14
N GLN A 120 7.45 -19.94 10.03
CA GLN A 120 7.34 -21.40 10.03
C GLN A 120 7.41 -22.04 8.63
N VAL A 121 7.86 -21.31 7.59
CA VAL A 121 7.89 -21.83 6.21
C VAL A 121 9.29 -21.73 5.62
N SER A 122 9.81 -22.87 5.18
CA SER A 122 11.00 -22.92 4.33
C SER A 122 10.62 -22.77 2.87
N HIS A 123 11.40 -21.99 2.13
CA HIS A 123 11.32 -21.93 0.67
C HIS A 123 12.53 -22.62 0.07
N ASP A 124 12.29 -23.72 -0.63
CA ASP A 124 13.31 -24.39 -1.41
C ASP A 124 13.49 -23.66 -2.75
N SER A 125 14.58 -22.89 -2.84
CA SER A 125 14.93 -22.09 -4.02
C SER A 125 15.26 -22.95 -5.25
N SER A 126 15.55 -24.23 -5.08
CA SER A 126 15.86 -25.15 -6.19
C SER A 126 14.61 -25.73 -6.84
N THR A 127 13.55 -25.97 -6.07
CA THR A 127 12.31 -26.58 -6.55
C THR A 127 11.11 -25.61 -6.58
N GLY A 128 11.26 -24.40 -6.02
CA GLY A 128 10.18 -23.41 -5.90
C GLY A 128 9.05 -23.85 -4.98
N ARG A 129 9.35 -24.75 -4.03
CA ARG A 129 8.37 -25.37 -3.13
C ARG A 129 8.46 -24.77 -1.74
N TYR A 130 7.30 -24.63 -1.12
CA TYR A 130 7.14 -24.19 0.26
C TYR A 130 6.83 -25.39 1.14
N VAL A 131 7.56 -25.52 2.25
CA VAL A 131 7.41 -26.59 3.23
C VAL A 131 7.22 -25.95 4.59
N LEU A 132 6.35 -26.52 5.42
CA LEU A 132 6.23 -26.11 6.82
C LEU A 132 7.46 -26.63 7.58
N GLU A 133 8.25 -25.73 8.16
CA GLU A 133 9.28 -26.12 9.13
C GLU A 133 8.57 -26.39 10.45
N GLY A 134 8.64 -27.64 10.90
CA GLY A 134 8.12 -28.09 12.19
C GLY A 134 9.20 -28.09 13.25
#